data_AF-A0A0U5MH00-F1
#
_entry.id   AF-A0A0U5MH00-F1
#
_cell.length_a   1.000
_cell.length_b   1.000
_cell.length_c   1.000
_cell.angle_alpha   90.00
_cell.angle_beta   90.00
_cell.angle_gamma   90.00
#
_symmetry.space_group_name_H-M   'P 1'
#
loop_
_entity.id
_entity.type
_entity.pdbx_description
1 polymer ?
#
loop_
_entity_poly.entity_id
_entity_poly.type
_entity_poly.pdbx_seq_one_letter_code
_entity_poly.pdbx_strand_id
1 'polypeptide(L)'
;MDWYHPSIGLVSASSGFVLADIQYPAGWLRQPGAASEIGFIPTRWEARPDDRLFFVSDTVGTVEDGIYVVRWNATPRDPADIAKANALAEIDRLEKSITDRMWREDAVGSTALMEIKKQDENGDWVVDNDDPRTGKTATQYISYVNGAIANIRARL
;
A
#
# COMPACT_ATOMS: atom_id res chain seq x y z
N MET A 1 -21.20 28.37 -1.99
CA MET A 1 -22.52 28.44 -1.34
C MET A 1 -22.73 27.11 -0.67
N ASP A 2 -22.97 27.08 0.63
CA ASP A 2 -23.23 25.82 1.34
C ASP A 2 -24.61 25.28 0.96
N TRP A 3 -24.73 23.96 0.94
CA TRP A 3 -25.93 23.28 0.45
C TRP A 3 -26.63 22.58 1.60
N TYR A 4 -27.96 22.66 1.65
CA TYR A 4 -28.74 21.98 2.69
C TYR A 4 -29.32 20.68 2.14
N HIS A 5 -28.92 19.55 2.70
CA HIS A 5 -29.47 18.24 2.39
C HIS A 5 -30.46 17.80 3.50
N PRO A 6 -31.70 17.39 3.17
CA PRO A 6 -32.72 17.06 4.17
C PRO A 6 -32.29 16.01 5.21
N SER A 7 -31.53 15.00 4.81
CA SER A 7 -31.09 13.90 5.68
C SER A 7 -29.80 14.13 6.47
N ILE A 8 -28.94 15.08 6.08
CA ILE A 8 -27.60 15.28 6.70
C ILE A 8 -27.33 16.74 7.11
N GLY A 9 -28.27 17.65 6.87
CA GLY A 9 -28.19 19.04 7.27
C GLY A 9 -27.37 19.91 6.33
N LEU A 10 -26.79 20.99 6.89
CA LEU A 10 -25.97 21.93 6.14
C LEU A 10 -24.61 21.31 5.81
N VAL A 11 -24.35 21.16 4.52
CA VAL A 11 -23.11 20.63 3.96
C VAL A 11 -22.29 21.78 3.40
N SER A 12 -21.09 21.96 3.93
CA SER A 12 -20.19 22.96 3.38
C SER A 12 -19.75 22.55 1.98
N ALA A 13 -19.87 23.45 1.02
CA ALA A 13 -19.48 23.16 -0.37
C ALA A 13 -17.96 23.03 -0.56
N SER A 14 -17.18 23.24 0.49
CA SER A 14 -15.72 23.04 0.54
C SER A 14 -15.28 21.79 1.31
N SER A 15 -16.20 21.00 1.88
CA SER A 15 -15.88 19.75 2.59
C SER A 15 -16.52 18.55 1.91
N GLY A 16 -15.90 17.37 2.06
CA GLY A 16 -16.55 16.10 1.72
C GLY A 16 -17.71 15.80 2.68
N PHE A 17 -18.64 14.96 2.25
CA PHE A 17 -19.79 14.53 3.08
C PHE A 17 -20.18 13.08 2.78
N VAL A 18 -20.83 12.41 3.74
CA VAL A 18 -21.35 11.05 3.56
C VAL A 18 -22.86 11.10 3.40
N LEU A 19 -23.38 10.38 2.41
CA LEU A 19 -24.82 10.20 2.21
C LEU A 19 -25.10 8.75 1.80
N ALA A 20 -26.01 8.08 2.51
CA ALA A 20 -26.35 6.67 2.28
C ALA A 20 -25.12 5.75 2.20
N ASP A 21 -24.19 5.91 3.15
CA ASP A 21 -22.92 5.19 3.25
C ASP A 21 -21.94 5.41 2.08
N ILE A 22 -22.23 6.36 1.19
CA ILE A 22 -21.37 6.77 0.08
C ILE A 22 -20.67 8.08 0.44
N GLN A 23 -19.34 8.11 0.31
CA GLN A 23 -18.52 9.29 0.55
C GLN A 23 -18.45 10.17 -0.72
N TYR A 24 -18.93 11.40 -0.62
CA TYR A 24 -18.87 12.42 -1.66
C TYR A 24 -17.68 13.38 -1.40
N PRO A 25 -16.91 13.75 -2.45
CA PRO A 25 -15.73 14.61 -2.30
C PRO A 25 -16.11 16.09 -2.15
N ALA A 26 -15.15 16.89 -1.65
CA ALA A 26 -15.28 18.34 -1.59
C ALA A 26 -15.46 18.93 -3.00
N GLY A 27 -16.31 19.94 -3.14
CA GLY A 27 -16.54 20.60 -4.43
C GLY A 27 -17.41 19.82 -5.43
N TRP A 28 -17.90 18.62 -5.07
CA TRP A 28 -18.85 17.84 -5.89
C TRP A 28 -20.08 18.66 -6.31
N LEU A 29 -20.61 19.45 -5.38
CA LEU A 29 -21.78 20.31 -5.59
C LEU A 29 -21.49 21.58 -6.42
N ARG A 30 -20.22 21.84 -6.77
CA ARG A 30 -19.80 23.07 -7.45
C ARG A 30 -19.64 22.91 -8.96
N GLN A 31 -19.80 21.72 -9.56
CA GLN A 31 -19.51 21.52 -10.98
C GLN A 31 -20.48 22.34 -11.85
N PRO A 32 -20.06 23.46 -12.44
CA PRO A 32 -20.89 24.29 -13.29
C PRO A 32 -20.65 23.84 -14.73
N GLY A 33 -21.46 22.90 -15.21
CA GLY A 33 -21.57 22.58 -16.62
C GLY A 33 -20.32 21.97 -17.27
N ALA A 34 -20.21 20.64 -17.23
CA ALA A 34 -19.63 19.87 -18.33
C ALA A 34 -20.09 18.41 -18.22
N ALA A 35 -21.05 18.07 -19.07
CA ALA A 35 -21.24 16.78 -19.72
C ALA A 35 -20.28 15.63 -19.31
N SER A 36 -20.58 14.96 -18.21
CA SER A 36 -20.47 13.51 -18.18
C SER A 36 -21.85 12.95 -17.89
N GLU A 37 -22.32 12.07 -18.77
CA GLU A 37 -23.50 11.26 -18.54
C GLU A 37 -23.35 10.57 -17.18
N ILE A 38 -24.24 10.91 -16.24
CA ILE A 38 -24.70 10.09 -15.10
C ILE A 38 -23.61 9.12 -14.58
N GLY A 39 -22.75 9.52 -13.65
CA GLY A 39 -23.19 9.83 -12.28
C GLY A 39 -22.48 9.03 -11.18
N PHE A 40 -21.47 8.21 -11.49
CA PHE A 40 -20.55 7.63 -10.49
C PHE A 40 -19.19 7.44 -11.17
N ILE A 41 -18.19 8.24 -10.79
CA ILE A 41 -16.81 7.97 -11.18
C ILE A 41 -16.22 7.09 -10.08
N PRO A 42 -15.75 5.86 -10.39
CA PRO A 42 -15.05 5.04 -9.42
C PRO A 42 -13.94 5.86 -8.77
N THR A 43 -13.91 5.89 -7.45
CA THR A 43 -12.92 6.69 -6.72
C THR A 43 -11.93 5.76 -6.05
N ARG A 44 -10.65 5.94 -6.36
CA ARG A 44 -9.54 5.21 -5.74
C ARG A 44 -8.79 6.14 -4.80
N TRP A 45 -8.70 5.77 -3.54
CA TRP A 45 -7.89 6.48 -2.55
C TRP A 45 -6.51 5.83 -2.47
N GLU A 46 -5.47 6.61 -2.68
CA GLU A 46 -4.12 6.16 -2.37
C GLU A 46 -3.94 6.04 -0.86
N ALA A 47 -3.08 5.11 -0.42
CA ALA A 47 -2.77 4.93 0.99
C ALA A 47 -2.24 6.24 1.58
N ARG A 48 -2.85 6.69 2.67
CA ARG A 48 -2.45 7.93 3.34
C ARG A 48 -1.03 7.77 3.92
N PRO A 49 -0.08 8.65 3.57
CA PRO A 49 1.26 8.64 4.16
C PRO A 49 1.20 8.84 5.68
N ASP A 50 2.13 8.25 6.42
CA ASP A 50 2.17 8.36 7.89
C ASP A 50 2.48 9.81 8.30
N ASP A 51 1.56 10.44 9.02
CA ASP A 51 1.68 11.83 9.52
C ASP A 51 2.91 12.04 10.42
N ARG A 52 3.48 10.96 10.98
CA ARG A 52 4.72 10.98 11.76
C ARG A 52 5.95 11.24 10.90
N LEU A 53 5.91 10.84 9.63
CA LEU A 53 7.03 10.88 8.70
C LEU A 53 6.85 11.95 7.61
N PHE A 54 5.59 12.31 7.34
CA PHE A 54 5.22 13.24 6.29
C PHE A 54 4.36 14.38 6.86
N PHE A 55 4.60 15.59 6.38
CA PHE A 55 3.61 16.66 6.42
C PHE A 55 2.59 16.38 5.33
N VAL A 56 1.44 15.81 5.71
CA VAL A 56 0.33 15.58 4.79
C VAL A 56 -0.55 16.83 4.76
N SER A 57 -0.72 17.39 3.57
CA SER A 57 -1.54 18.57 3.30
C SER A 57 -2.65 18.23 2.30
N ASP A 58 -3.35 19.28 1.84
CA ASP A 58 -4.55 19.21 1.00
C ASP A 58 -4.51 18.12 -0.06
N THR A 59 -5.65 17.47 -0.20
CA THR A 59 -5.88 16.37 -1.12
C THR A 59 -6.08 16.90 -2.54
N VAL A 60 -5.32 16.40 -3.50
CA VAL A 60 -5.55 16.67 -4.92
C VAL A 60 -6.06 15.40 -5.57
N GLY A 61 -7.24 15.49 -6.19
CA GLY A 61 -7.77 14.38 -6.98
C GLY A 61 -7.63 14.64 -8.47
N THR A 62 -7.13 13.66 -9.20
CA THR A 62 -6.99 13.67 -10.66
C THR A 62 -7.82 12.55 -11.27
N VAL A 63 -8.38 12.76 -12.47
CA VAL A 63 -9.06 11.68 -13.20
C VAL A 63 -8.02 10.94 -14.05
N GLU A 64 -7.85 9.65 -13.80
CA GLU A 64 -6.97 8.75 -14.53
C GLU A 64 -7.79 7.56 -15.03
N ASP A 65 -7.77 7.29 -16.33
CA ASP A 65 -8.51 6.17 -16.95
C ASP A 65 -9.99 6.09 -16.55
N GLY A 66 -10.64 7.24 -16.36
CA GLY A 66 -12.04 7.31 -15.93
C GLY A 66 -12.29 7.00 -14.45
N ILE A 67 -11.23 6.96 -13.63
CA ILE A 67 -11.28 6.79 -12.17
C ILE A 67 -10.80 8.10 -11.52
N TYR A 68 -11.52 8.58 -10.51
CA TYR A 68 -11.06 9.72 -9.70
C TYR A 68 -10.05 9.20 -8.67
N VAL A 69 -8.78 9.52 -8.88
CA VAL A 69 -7.69 9.10 -8.00
C VAL A 69 -7.41 10.22 -7.02
N VAL A 70 -7.64 9.93 -5.74
CA VAL A 70 -7.44 10.86 -4.64
C VAL A 70 -6.04 10.67 -4.06
N ARG A 71 -5.19 11.69 -4.21
CA ARG A 71 -3.79 11.68 -3.75
C ARG A 71 -3.57 12.60 -2.57
N TRP A 72 -2.58 12.24 -1.76
CA TRP A 72 -2.14 13.02 -0.62
C TRP A 72 -0.94 13.87 -1.02
N ASN A 73 -1.01 15.18 -0.77
CA ASN A 73 0.17 16.02 -0.89
C ASN A 73 1.04 15.85 0.36
N ALA A 74 2.01 14.94 0.30
CA ALA A 74 2.87 14.58 1.41
C ALA A 74 4.30 15.07 1.18
N THR A 75 4.76 15.95 2.06
CA THR A 75 6.15 16.41 2.09
C THR A 75 6.91 15.67 3.19
N PRO A 76 8.07 15.06 2.90
CA PRO A 76 8.96 14.51 3.93
C PRO A 76 9.21 15.49 5.07
N ARG A 77 9.10 15.05 6.32
CA ARG A 77 9.56 15.86 7.47
C ARG A 77 11.09 15.96 7.48
N ASP A 78 11.76 14.82 7.29
CA ASP A 78 13.20 14.71 7.17
C ASP A 78 13.54 13.54 6.21
N PRO A 79 14.42 13.74 5.20
CA PRO A 79 14.93 12.64 4.37
C PRO A 79 15.51 11.47 5.16
N ALA A 80 16.12 11.72 6.32
CA ALA A 80 16.68 10.68 7.19
C ALA A 80 15.57 9.82 7.84
N ASP A 81 14.45 10.44 8.22
CA ASP A 81 13.31 9.73 8.82
C ASP A 81 12.61 8.83 7.81
N ILE A 82 12.54 9.24 6.54
CA ILE A 82 12.01 8.39 5.46
C ILE A 82 12.93 7.21 5.19
N ALA A 83 14.24 7.44 5.09
CA ALA A 83 15.20 6.36 4.89
C ALA A 83 15.11 5.33 6.02
N LYS A 84 14.98 5.82 7.27
CA LYS A 84 14.78 4.98 8.46
C LYS A 84 13.45 4.23 8.42
N ALA A 85 12.36 4.87 8.04
CA ALA A 85 11.05 4.22 7.95
C ALA A 85 11.02 3.13 6.86
N ASN A 86 11.61 3.39 5.70
CA ASN A 86 11.73 2.39 4.63
C ASN A 86 12.60 1.20 5.07
N ALA A 87 13.70 1.47 5.76
CA ALA A 87 14.57 0.44 6.33
C ALA A 87 13.83 -0.42 7.38
N LEU A 88 13.04 0.20 8.26
CA LEU A 88 12.22 -0.51 9.25
C LEU A 88 11.11 -1.34 8.59
N ALA A 89 10.44 -0.80 7.57
CA ALA A 89 9.42 -1.53 6.83
C ALA A 89 10.00 -2.76 6.10
N GLU A 90 11.23 -2.66 5.58
CA GLU A 90 11.91 -3.82 4.98
C GLU A 90 12.32 -4.85 6.03
N ILE A 91 12.76 -4.42 7.22
CA ILE A 91 13.01 -5.34 8.35
C ILE A 91 11.71 -6.09 8.71
N ASP A 92 10.60 -5.38 8.87
CA ASP A 92 9.30 -5.99 9.18
C ASP A 92 8.84 -6.97 8.08
N ARG A 93 9.04 -6.62 6.81
CA ARG A 93 8.73 -7.49 5.66
C ARG A 93 9.56 -8.77 5.71
N LEU A 94 10.85 -8.65 6.01
CA LEU A 94 11.78 -9.77 6.13
C LEU A 94 11.42 -10.66 7.34
N GLU A 95 11.08 -10.08 8.49
CA GLU A 95 10.64 -10.83 9.68
C GLU A 95 9.31 -11.58 9.44
N LYS A 96 8.37 -10.96 8.74
CA LYS A 96 7.13 -11.64 8.31
C LYS A 96 7.38 -12.75 7.29
N SER A 97 8.32 -12.55 6.36
CA SER A 97 8.64 -13.55 5.33
C SER A 97 9.16 -14.86 5.92
N ILE A 98 9.87 -14.76 7.04
CA ILE A 98 10.23 -15.90 7.87
C ILE A 98 8.93 -16.50 8.44
N THR A 99 8.12 -15.73 9.17
CA THR A 99 7.02 -16.21 10.02
C THR A 99 5.83 -16.87 9.29
N ASP A 100 5.46 -16.44 8.08
CA ASP A 100 4.10 -16.68 7.55
C ASP A 100 3.85 -18.01 6.81
N ARG A 101 4.87 -18.66 6.21
CA ARG A 101 4.59 -19.82 5.32
C ARG A 101 5.47 -21.05 5.51
N MET A 102 6.75 -20.91 5.83
CA MET A 102 7.64 -22.07 6.00
C MET A 102 7.48 -22.75 7.37
N TRP A 103 7.29 -21.99 8.45
CA TRP A 103 7.30 -22.59 9.80
C TRP A 103 6.07 -23.39 10.17
N ARG A 104 4.93 -23.16 9.49
CA ARG A 104 3.70 -23.91 9.77
C ARG A 104 3.73 -25.31 9.18
N GLU A 105 4.52 -25.55 8.12
CA GLU A 105 4.50 -26.83 7.39
C GLU A 105 5.88 -27.52 7.28
N ASP A 106 7.01 -26.79 7.28
CA ASP A 106 8.35 -27.35 7.08
C ASP A 106 9.44 -26.67 7.95
N ALA A 107 9.53 -27.13 9.20
CA ALA A 107 10.77 -27.48 9.90
C ALA A 107 11.85 -26.42 10.21
N VAL A 108 11.89 -26.01 11.49
CA VAL A 108 13.16 -25.76 12.20
C VAL A 108 13.96 -27.08 12.18
N GLY A 109 15.04 -27.18 11.42
CA GLY A 109 15.94 -28.36 11.42
C GLY A 109 15.78 -29.35 10.27
N SER A 110 14.94 -29.09 9.26
CA SER A 110 14.91 -29.90 8.03
C SER A 110 16.10 -29.59 7.12
N THR A 111 16.62 -30.63 6.48
CA THR A 111 17.64 -30.56 5.43
C THR A 111 17.04 -30.44 4.03
N ALA A 112 15.71 -30.41 3.90
CA ALA A 112 15.04 -30.26 2.61
C ALA A 112 15.29 -28.88 2.00
N LEU A 113 15.56 -28.86 0.69
CA LEU A 113 15.66 -27.64 -0.09
C LEU A 113 14.27 -27.18 -0.49
N MET A 114 14.04 -25.87 -0.42
CA MET A 114 12.77 -25.28 -0.83
C MET A 114 12.70 -25.13 -2.34
N GLU A 115 11.58 -25.56 -2.92
CA GLU A 115 11.23 -25.36 -4.33
C GLU A 115 9.95 -24.53 -4.41
N ILE A 116 10.10 -23.21 -4.51
CA ILE A 116 8.96 -22.33 -4.75
C ILE A 116 8.59 -22.43 -6.22
N LYS A 117 7.30 -22.56 -6.53
CA LYS A 117 6.82 -22.61 -7.91
C LYS A 117 6.06 -21.34 -8.27
N LYS A 118 6.24 -20.88 -9.51
CA LYS A 118 5.45 -19.82 -10.14
C LYS A 118 4.85 -20.33 -11.45
N GLN A 119 3.81 -19.66 -11.92
CA GLN A 119 3.32 -19.89 -13.29
C GLN A 119 4.19 -19.10 -14.26
N ASP A 120 4.61 -19.74 -15.35
CA ASP A 120 5.28 -19.09 -16.46
C ASP A 120 4.27 -18.37 -17.38
N GLU A 121 4.76 -17.76 -18.47
CA GLU A 121 3.94 -17.04 -19.45
C GLU A 121 2.92 -17.95 -20.17
N ASN A 122 3.12 -19.26 -20.14
CA ASN A 122 2.24 -20.28 -20.73
C ASN A 122 1.26 -20.88 -19.72
N GLY A 123 1.36 -20.50 -18.44
CA GLY A 123 0.55 -21.03 -17.34
C GLY A 123 1.10 -22.30 -16.70
N ASP A 124 2.29 -22.75 -17.09
CA ASP A 124 2.94 -23.93 -16.54
C ASP A 124 3.61 -23.64 -15.20
N TRP A 125 3.51 -24.58 -14.25
CA TRP A 125 4.14 -24.46 -12.95
C TRP A 125 5.63 -24.80 -13.02
N VAL A 126 6.48 -23.78 -12.99
CA VAL A 126 7.94 -23.88 -13.02
C VAL A 126 8.56 -23.48 -11.69
N VAL A 127 9.76 -23.97 -11.41
CA VAL A 127 10.53 -23.55 -10.22
C VAL A 127 10.90 -22.08 -10.36
N ASP A 128 10.57 -21.29 -9.35
CA ASP A 128 10.86 -19.87 -9.28
C ASP A 128 12.28 -19.64 -8.77
N ASN A 129 13.24 -19.57 -9.69
CA ASN A 129 14.65 -19.31 -9.37
C ASN A 129 14.91 -17.87 -8.92
N ASP A 130 13.96 -16.94 -9.14
CA ASP A 130 14.08 -15.55 -8.69
C ASP A 130 13.64 -15.40 -7.24
N ASP A 131 12.90 -16.38 -6.71
CA ASP A 131 12.51 -16.38 -5.32
C ASP A 131 13.76 -16.62 -4.44
N PRO A 132 14.08 -15.71 -3.50
CA PRO A 132 15.27 -15.82 -2.66
C PRO A 132 15.27 -17.05 -1.75
N ARG A 133 14.14 -17.75 -1.60
CA ARG A 133 13.98 -18.98 -0.84
C ARG A 133 14.39 -20.22 -1.63
N THR A 134 14.22 -20.21 -2.96
CA THR A 134 14.46 -21.37 -3.80
C THR A 134 15.91 -21.86 -3.70
N GLY A 135 16.08 -23.17 -3.58
CA GLY A 135 17.39 -23.81 -3.44
C GLY A 135 18.08 -23.61 -2.10
N LYS A 136 17.39 -23.08 -1.08
CA LYS A 136 17.88 -22.97 0.30
C LYS A 136 17.09 -23.88 1.22
N THR A 137 17.74 -24.41 2.26
CA THR A 137 17.03 -24.97 3.41
C THR A 137 16.42 -23.84 4.25
N ALA A 138 15.48 -24.19 5.13
CA ALA A 138 14.89 -23.21 6.05
C ALA A 138 15.98 -22.47 6.86
N THR A 139 16.93 -23.22 7.44
CA THR A 139 18.06 -22.67 8.21
C THR A 139 18.92 -21.72 7.37
N GLN A 140 19.21 -22.08 6.11
CA GLN A 140 20.00 -21.21 5.21
C GLN A 140 19.26 -19.92 4.88
N TYR A 141 17.94 -19.99 4.64
CA TYR A 141 17.13 -18.81 4.38
C TYR A 141 17.04 -17.88 5.59
N ILE A 142 16.86 -18.43 6.80
CA ILE A 142 16.85 -17.65 8.04
C ILE A 142 18.19 -16.96 8.26
N SER A 143 19.31 -17.66 8.05
CA SER A 143 20.64 -17.07 8.16
C SER A 143 20.84 -15.91 7.17
N TYR A 144 20.39 -16.08 5.92
CA TYR A 144 20.38 -15.02 4.92
C TYR A 144 19.56 -13.80 5.36
N VAL A 145 18.31 -14.01 5.81
CA VAL A 145 17.42 -12.94 6.25
C VAL A 145 17.98 -12.21 7.48
N ASN A 146 18.50 -12.94 8.47
CA ASN A 146 19.15 -12.35 9.64
C ASN A 146 20.37 -11.50 9.25
N GLY A 147 21.16 -11.95 8.27
CA GLY A 147 22.26 -11.18 7.71
C GLY A 147 21.79 -9.91 6.99
N ALA A 148 20.70 -9.99 6.22
CA ALA A 148 20.10 -8.84 5.56
C ALA A 148 19.59 -7.80 6.57
N ILE A 149 18.86 -8.24 7.62
CA ILE A 149 18.40 -7.38 8.71
C ILE A 149 19.58 -6.72 9.43
N ALA A 150 20.64 -7.47 9.74
CA ALA A 150 21.83 -6.92 10.39
C ALA A 150 22.50 -5.85 9.54
N ASN A 151 22.62 -6.07 8.22
CA ASN A 151 23.18 -5.09 7.29
C ASN A 151 22.31 -3.82 7.16
N ILE A 152 20.98 -3.97 7.19
CA ILE A 152 20.06 -2.82 7.21
C ILE A 152 20.24 -2.04 8.51
N ARG A 153 20.25 -2.73 9.66
CA ARG A 153 20.44 -2.10 10.98
C ARG A 153 21.78 -1.39 11.14
N ALA A 154 22.85 -1.90 10.52
CA ALA A 154 24.16 -1.26 10.56
C ALA A 154 24.26 0.04 9.72
N ARG A 155 23.27 0.29 8.85
CA ARG A 155 23.19 1.48 7.98
C ARG A 155 22.17 2.51 8.47
N LEU A 156 21.42 2.19 9.52
CA LEU A 156 20.54 3.10 10.25
C LEU A 156 21.35 3.98 11.21
#